data_AF-X1LQX6-F1
#
_entry.id   AF-X1LQX6-F1
#
_cell.length_a   1.000
_cell.length_b   1.000
_cell.length_c   1.000
_cell.angle_alpha   90.00
_cell.angle_beta   90.00
_cell.angle_gamma   90.00
#
_symmetry.space_group_name_H-M   'P 1'
#
loop_
_entity.id
_entity.type
_entity.pdbx_description
1 polymer ?
#
loop_
_entity_poly.entity_id
_entity_poly.type
_entity_poly.pdbx_seq_one_letter_code
_entity_poly.pdbx_strand_id
1 'polypeptide(L)'
;LLIDNVENGDDISDSSVIDTNVIRLCAKFSKEGSGNPLLESWGVIWKPNTQPLFDAESFIPNKDGWINTNTPLCSIKAYDPMPGLDVDSARYCISYLSDGGETITSDWMPANCNGTKGTQVSQTIVANISALNLSNDIIDLKNITISIQDLAAYESTAYIPLKTDMVKPTSNIRNVDDFSEKYNEAVQIQANVSDPGDAENKSGVASAELYYRMTSTDEWMKYDAVETEPYEWSFILDENNKSGNYKFCSIAIDNAGNVEDLPSEGDMEKSYGISNA
;
A
#
# COMPACT_ATOMS: atom_id res chain seq x y z
N LEU A 1 -29.64 -33.45 15.57
CA LEU A 1 -30.84 -32.94 16.29
C LEU A 1 -31.90 -32.54 15.26
N LEU A 2 -33.18 -32.67 15.58
CA LEU A 2 -34.25 -32.06 14.79
C LEU A 2 -34.61 -30.74 15.51
N ILE A 3 -34.47 -29.59 14.85
CA ILE A 3 -34.94 -28.31 15.38
C ILE A 3 -36.37 -28.15 14.88
N ASP A 4 -37.34 -28.14 15.78
CA ASP A 4 -38.77 -28.23 15.47
C ASP A 4 -39.54 -26.89 15.61
N ASN A 5 -38.86 -25.83 16.06
CA ASN A 5 -39.45 -24.50 16.29
C ASN A 5 -38.69 -23.37 15.58
N VAL A 6 -38.27 -23.59 14.32
CA VAL A 6 -37.63 -22.54 13.51
C VAL A 6 -38.72 -21.67 12.86
N GLU A 7 -38.69 -20.38 13.12
CA GLU A 7 -39.58 -19.35 12.57
C GLU A 7 -38.89 -18.52 11.47
N ASN A 8 -39.69 -17.77 10.70
CA ASN A 8 -39.17 -16.93 9.63
C ASN A 8 -38.35 -15.76 10.19
N GLY A 9 -37.07 -15.69 9.82
CA GLY A 9 -36.12 -14.68 10.30
C GLY A 9 -35.16 -15.19 11.37
N ASP A 10 -35.29 -16.46 11.78
CA ASP A 10 -34.37 -17.08 12.74
C ASP A 10 -32.96 -17.23 12.16
N ASP A 11 -31.96 -16.89 12.99
CA ASP A 11 -30.56 -17.15 12.71
C ASP A 11 -30.20 -18.57 13.16
N ILE A 12 -29.91 -19.44 12.18
CA ILE A 12 -29.57 -20.84 12.39
C ILE A 12 -28.06 -21.12 12.24
N SER A 13 -27.22 -20.08 12.30
CA SER A 13 -25.75 -20.18 12.13
C SER A 13 -24.99 -20.71 13.34
N ASP A 14 -25.66 -20.99 14.46
CA ASP A 14 -25.03 -21.55 15.66
C ASP A 14 -24.52 -22.98 15.43
N SER A 15 -23.19 -23.11 15.39
CA SER A 15 -22.45 -24.36 15.16
C SER A 15 -22.60 -25.40 16.28
N SER A 16 -23.16 -25.02 17.43
CA SER A 16 -23.52 -25.98 18.48
C SER A 16 -24.80 -26.76 18.18
N VAL A 17 -25.60 -26.32 17.19
CA VAL A 17 -26.89 -26.91 16.82
C VAL A 17 -26.85 -27.62 15.46
N ILE A 18 -26.04 -27.12 14.50
CA ILE A 18 -25.84 -27.71 13.17
C ILE A 18 -24.41 -28.26 13.05
N ASP A 19 -24.21 -29.50 13.53
CA ASP A 19 -22.92 -30.22 13.48
C ASP A 19 -22.79 -31.14 12.23
N THR A 20 -23.55 -30.86 11.17
CA THR A 20 -23.47 -31.65 9.94
C THR A 20 -23.63 -30.77 8.72
N ASN A 21 -22.91 -31.08 7.64
CA ASN A 21 -23.08 -30.50 6.29
C ASN A 21 -24.44 -30.85 5.64
N VAL A 22 -25.45 -31.21 6.45
CA VAL A 22 -26.77 -31.69 6.02
C VAL A 22 -27.84 -30.92 6.76
N ILE A 23 -28.55 -30.04 6.06
CA ILE A 23 -29.82 -29.48 6.55
C ILE A 23 -30.95 -30.41 6.13
N ARG A 24 -31.78 -30.84 7.10
CA ARG A 24 -33.02 -31.58 6.83
C ARG A 24 -34.20 -30.64 7.05
N LEU A 25 -34.88 -30.28 5.96
CA LEU A 25 -36.06 -29.43 5.99
C LEU A 25 -37.31 -30.31 6.07
N CYS A 26 -38.20 -30.02 7.02
CA CYS A 26 -39.48 -30.68 7.15
C CYS A 26 -40.58 -29.65 6.97
N ALA A 27 -41.40 -29.79 5.93
CA ALA A 27 -42.60 -28.98 5.74
C ALA A 27 -43.83 -29.84 6.04
N LYS A 28 -44.67 -29.40 6.98
CA LYS A 28 -45.94 -30.06 7.31
C LYS A 28 -47.10 -29.21 6.80
N PHE A 29 -47.81 -29.72 5.80
CA PHE A 29 -49.03 -29.10 5.28
C PHE A 29 -50.25 -29.67 6.01
N SER A 30 -51.16 -28.81 6.43
CA SER A 30 -52.49 -29.20 6.92
C SER A 30 -53.56 -28.31 6.27
N LYS A 31 -54.75 -28.87 6.07
CA LYS A 31 -55.82 -28.25 5.28
C LYS A 31 -57.18 -28.51 5.93
N GLU A 32 -58.06 -27.51 5.87
CA GLU A 32 -59.51 -27.65 6.05
C GLU A 32 -60.25 -27.25 4.77
N GLY A 33 -61.23 -28.03 4.31
CA GLY A 33 -62.04 -27.75 3.09
C GLY A 33 -61.60 -28.51 1.81
N SER A 34 -62.05 -28.08 0.61
CA SER A 34 -61.85 -28.84 -0.65
C SER A 34 -60.75 -28.33 -1.60
N GLY A 35 -60.24 -27.09 -1.47
CA GLY A 35 -59.14 -26.57 -2.32
C GLY A 35 -57.77 -27.15 -1.98
N ASN A 36 -56.87 -27.34 -2.95
CA ASN A 36 -55.50 -27.84 -2.66
C ASN A 36 -54.68 -26.77 -1.91
N PRO A 37 -53.91 -27.13 -0.87
CA PRO A 37 -52.99 -26.17 -0.25
C PRO A 37 -51.92 -25.82 -1.28
N LEU A 38 -51.79 -24.53 -1.58
CA LEU A 38 -50.83 -24.02 -2.55
C LEU A 38 -49.62 -23.46 -1.80
N LEU A 39 -48.46 -24.08 -2.00
CA LEU A 39 -47.17 -23.57 -1.56
C LEU A 39 -46.55 -22.83 -2.75
N GLU A 40 -46.65 -21.51 -2.75
CA GLU A 40 -46.26 -20.73 -3.93
C GLU A 40 -44.74 -20.68 -4.14
N SER A 41 -43.94 -20.61 -3.06
CA SER A 41 -42.50 -20.94 -3.08
C SER A 41 -41.89 -21.08 -1.67
N TRP A 42 -40.80 -21.84 -1.56
CA TRP A 42 -39.83 -21.82 -0.44
C TRP A 42 -38.46 -22.26 -0.97
N GLY A 43 -37.38 -21.89 -0.29
CA GLY A 43 -36.04 -22.33 -0.66
C GLY A 43 -35.01 -22.10 0.44
N VAL A 44 -33.93 -22.89 0.42
CA VAL A 44 -32.69 -22.63 1.16
C VAL A 44 -31.63 -22.26 0.15
N ILE A 45 -31.02 -21.10 0.35
CA ILE A 45 -29.96 -20.60 -0.53
C ILE A 45 -28.64 -20.78 0.21
N TRP A 46 -27.83 -21.73 -0.25
CA TRP A 46 -26.43 -21.80 0.09
C TRP A 46 -25.69 -20.83 -0.82
N LYS A 47 -25.13 -19.76 -0.26
CA LYS A 47 -24.08 -19.05 -0.97
C LYS A 47 -22.83 -19.92 -0.86
N PRO A 48 -22.19 -20.31 -1.97
CA PRO A 48 -20.94 -21.03 -1.89
C PRO A 48 -19.94 -20.15 -1.14
N ASN A 49 -19.23 -20.74 -0.18
CA ASN A 49 -18.08 -20.10 0.44
C ASN A 49 -17.05 -19.78 -0.65
N THR A 50 -16.47 -18.59 -0.56
CA THR A 50 -15.39 -18.11 -1.40
C THR A 50 -14.08 -18.23 -0.64
N GLN A 51 -12.95 -18.23 -1.35
CA GLN A 51 -11.65 -18.12 -0.68
C GLN A 51 -11.30 -16.64 -0.50
N PRO A 52 -10.49 -16.30 0.52
CA PRO A 52 -9.97 -14.94 0.64
C PRO A 52 -9.26 -14.47 -0.63
N LEU A 53 -9.51 -13.21 -1.00
CA LEU A 53 -8.90 -12.57 -2.15
C LEU A 53 -7.95 -11.47 -1.68
N PHE A 54 -6.78 -11.38 -2.30
CA PHE A 54 -5.82 -10.30 -2.08
C PHE A 54 -5.91 -9.26 -3.18
N ASP A 55 -5.76 -8.00 -2.81
CA ASP A 55 -5.58 -6.89 -3.75
C ASP A 55 -4.08 -6.64 -3.96
N ALA A 56 -3.53 -7.20 -5.04
CA ALA A 56 -2.09 -7.12 -5.33
C ALA A 56 -1.60 -5.68 -5.52
N GLU A 57 -2.44 -4.78 -6.05
CA GLU A 57 -2.08 -3.38 -6.27
C GLU A 57 -1.99 -2.58 -4.96
N SER A 58 -2.49 -3.13 -3.85
CA SER A 58 -2.44 -2.50 -2.54
C SER A 58 -1.17 -2.78 -1.75
N PHE A 59 -0.23 -3.55 -2.32
CA PHE A 59 0.98 -3.93 -1.60
C PHE A 59 1.88 -2.70 -1.34
N ILE A 60 2.29 -2.55 -0.08
CA ILE A 60 3.20 -1.53 0.44
C ILE A 60 4.47 -2.26 0.91
N PRO A 61 5.70 -1.74 0.67
CA PRO A 61 6.04 -0.35 0.29
C PRO A 61 5.66 0.08 -1.13
N ASN A 62 5.81 -0.81 -2.10
CA ASN A 62 5.56 -0.53 -3.50
C ASN A 62 4.90 -1.74 -4.16
N LYS A 63 3.83 -1.54 -4.93
CA LYS A 63 3.03 -2.60 -5.55
C LYS A 63 3.82 -3.57 -6.45
N ASP A 64 4.94 -3.13 -7.01
CA ASP A 64 5.81 -3.94 -7.88
C ASP A 64 6.93 -4.65 -7.09
N GLY A 65 6.87 -4.59 -5.74
CA GLY A 65 7.77 -5.28 -4.83
C GLY A 65 9.11 -4.58 -4.57
N TRP A 66 9.26 -3.30 -4.95
CA TRP A 66 10.48 -2.54 -4.67
C TRP A 66 10.59 -2.15 -3.20
N ILE A 67 11.78 -2.32 -2.63
CA ILE A 67 12.08 -2.02 -1.23
C ILE A 67 13.46 -1.34 -1.12
N ASN A 68 13.55 -0.36 -0.22
CA ASN A 68 14.79 0.36 0.11
C ASN A 68 15.49 -0.09 1.39
N THR A 69 15.02 -1.20 1.96
CA THR A 69 15.59 -1.83 3.14
C THR A 69 15.33 -3.32 3.10
N ASN A 70 16.20 -4.12 3.71
CA ASN A 70 16.02 -5.57 3.85
C ASN A 70 14.99 -5.95 4.93
N THR A 71 14.57 -4.99 5.76
CA THR A 71 13.63 -5.21 6.85
C THR A 71 12.39 -4.29 6.76
N PRO A 72 11.66 -4.28 5.63
CA PRO A 72 10.56 -3.35 5.42
C PRO A 72 9.35 -3.67 6.32
N LEU A 73 8.52 -2.66 6.54
CA LEU A 73 7.15 -2.86 7.02
C LEU A 73 6.26 -3.06 5.79
N CYS A 74 5.76 -4.28 5.60
CA CYS A 74 4.92 -4.61 4.45
C CYS A 74 3.44 -4.61 4.82
N SER A 75 2.57 -4.25 3.88
CA SER A 75 1.14 -4.50 4.04
C SER A 75 0.45 -4.82 2.71
N ILE A 76 -0.63 -5.60 2.78
CA ILE A 76 -1.50 -5.90 1.63
C ILE A 76 -2.94 -5.94 2.09
N LYS A 77 -3.88 -5.59 1.21
CA LYS A 77 -5.30 -5.73 1.48
C LYS A 77 -5.83 -7.10 1.08
N ALA A 78 -6.72 -7.64 1.89
CA ALA A 78 -7.49 -8.84 1.61
C ALA A 78 -8.97 -8.65 1.93
N TYR A 79 -9.85 -9.42 1.30
CA TYR A 79 -11.27 -9.49 1.63
C TYR A 79 -11.82 -10.87 1.27
N ASP A 80 -12.93 -11.25 1.90
CA ASP A 80 -13.66 -12.45 1.53
C ASP A 80 -15.18 -12.15 1.56
N PRO A 81 -15.89 -12.23 0.42
CA PRO A 81 -17.33 -11.97 0.37
C PRO A 81 -18.19 -12.94 1.20
N MET A 82 -17.73 -14.18 1.41
CA MET A 82 -18.46 -15.21 2.16
C MET A 82 -17.54 -16.37 2.55
N PRO A 83 -17.40 -16.75 3.83
CA PRO A 83 -18.11 -16.21 5.00
C PRO A 83 -17.56 -14.89 5.55
N GLY A 84 -16.40 -14.44 5.08
CA GLY A 84 -15.65 -13.35 5.66
C GLY A 84 -14.36 -13.83 6.31
N LEU A 85 -13.42 -12.91 6.49
CA LEU A 85 -12.06 -13.23 6.93
C LEU A 85 -12.00 -13.69 8.39
N ASP A 86 -11.19 -14.71 8.66
CA ASP A 86 -10.68 -14.98 10.01
C ASP A 86 -9.41 -14.15 10.23
N VAL A 87 -9.59 -12.90 10.70
CA VAL A 87 -8.49 -11.93 10.83
C VAL A 87 -7.35 -12.40 11.73
N ASP A 88 -7.63 -13.28 12.70
CA ASP A 88 -6.62 -13.83 13.63
C ASP A 88 -5.74 -14.90 12.98
N SER A 89 -6.12 -15.41 11.80
CA SER A 89 -5.37 -16.42 11.06
C SER A 89 -4.22 -15.85 10.21
N ALA A 90 -4.15 -14.51 10.11
CA ALA A 90 -3.19 -13.84 9.24
C ALA A 90 -1.75 -14.15 9.67
N ARG A 91 -0.93 -14.56 8.70
CA ARG A 91 0.47 -14.95 8.92
C ARG A 91 1.32 -14.68 7.70
N TYR A 92 2.63 -14.64 7.88
CA TYR A 92 3.57 -14.49 6.78
C TYR A 92 4.84 -15.31 6.99
N CYS A 93 5.51 -15.66 5.90
CA CYS A 93 6.89 -16.12 5.92
C CYS A 93 7.70 -15.36 4.87
N ILE A 94 9.02 -15.37 5.02
CA ILE A 94 9.94 -14.67 4.11
C ILE A 94 11.00 -15.64 3.61
N SER A 95 11.53 -15.35 2.42
CA SER A 95 12.77 -15.95 1.94
C SER A 95 13.84 -14.89 1.77
N TYR A 96 15.06 -15.19 2.21
CA TYR A 96 16.16 -14.23 2.21
C TYR A 96 17.53 -14.91 2.13
N LEU A 97 18.54 -14.17 1.64
CA LEU A 97 19.94 -14.50 1.80
C LEU A 97 20.40 -14.09 3.20
N SER A 98 20.94 -15.03 3.95
CA SER A 98 21.51 -14.80 5.27
C SER A 98 22.95 -14.26 5.23
N ASP A 99 23.41 -13.74 6.35
CA ASP A 99 24.81 -13.38 6.61
C ASP A 99 25.78 -14.57 6.53
N GLY A 100 25.28 -15.79 6.74
CA GLY A 100 25.98 -17.05 6.48
C GLY A 100 26.13 -17.42 5.00
N GLY A 101 25.51 -16.66 4.10
CA GLY A 101 25.53 -16.90 2.65
C GLY A 101 24.53 -17.96 2.16
N GLU A 102 23.65 -18.44 3.04
CA GLU A 102 22.60 -19.42 2.70
C GLU A 102 21.27 -18.72 2.42
N THR A 103 20.51 -19.23 1.45
CA THR A 103 19.11 -18.80 1.26
C THR A 103 18.21 -19.56 2.22
N ILE A 104 17.54 -18.83 3.11
CA ILE A 104 16.67 -19.36 4.16
C ILE A 104 15.23 -19.01 3.82
N THR A 105 14.30 -19.90 4.18
CA THR A 105 12.87 -19.59 4.29
C THR A 105 12.50 -19.66 5.76
N SER A 106 11.91 -18.59 6.29
CA SER A 106 11.49 -18.55 7.69
C SER A 106 10.32 -19.49 7.94
N ASP A 107 10.10 -19.85 9.21
CA ASP A 107 8.81 -20.35 9.65
C ASP A 107 7.70 -19.30 9.42
N TRP A 108 6.44 -19.74 9.47
CA TRP A 108 5.29 -18.84 9.47
C TRP A 108 5.23 -18.06 10.78
N MET A 109 5.13 -16.74 10.64
CA MET A 109 5.08 -15.77 11.73
C MET A 109 3.73 -15.05 11.71
N PRO A 110 3.20 -14.61 12.86
CA PRO A 110 1.91 -13.93 12.92
C PRO A 110 1.96 -12.59 12.18
N ALA A 111 0.96 -12.32 11.35
CA ALA A 111 0.72 -11.00 10.76
C ALA A 111 -0.41 -10.30 11.53
N ASN A 112 -0.45 -8.97 11.51
CA ASN A 112 -1.57 -8.23 12.08
C ASN A 112 -2.58 -7.91 10.97
N CYS A 113 -3.78 -8.44 11.04
CA CYS A 113 -4.88 -8.04 10.16
C CYS A 113 -5.82 -7.10 10.93
N ASN A 114 -6.11 -5.94 10.37
CA ASN A 114 -7.10 -5.06 10.99
C ASN A 114 -8.53 -5.61 10.83
N GLY A 115 -9.46 -5.03 11.57
CA GLY A 115 -10.87 -5.40 11.51
C GLY A 115 -11.25 -6.49 12.50
N THR A 116 -12.39 -7.13 12.24
CA THR A 116 -13.00 -8.12 13.12
C THR A 116 -13.28 -9.41 12.35
N LYS A 117 -13.18 -10.53 13.05
CA LYS A 117 -13.50 -11.87 12.53
C LYS A 117 -14.88 -11.90 11.85
N GLY A 118 -14.95 -12.50 10.66
CA GLY A 118 -16.15 -12.56 9.81
C GLY A 118 -16.40 -11.31 8.96
N THR A 119 -15.47 -10.34 8.95
CA THR A 119 -15.59 -9.17 8.09
C THR A 119 -15.57 -9.55 6.61
N GLN A 120 -16.50 -8.97 5.84
CA GLN A 120 -16.59 -9.12 4.39
C GLN A 120 -16.05 -7.89 3.64
N VAL A 121 -15.67 -6.85 4.38
CA VAL A 121 -15.05 -5.65 3.79
C VAL A 121 -13.53 -5.79 3.82
N SER A 122 -12.86 -5.12 2.88
CA SER A 122 -11.41 -5.16 2.76
C SER A 122 -10.70 -4.74 4.05
N GLN A 123 -9.75 -5.56 4.46
CA GLN A 123 -8.86 -5.38 5.59
C GLN A 123 -7.41 -5.29 5.12
N THR A 124 -6.57 -4.59 5.88
CA THR A 124 -5.13 -4.49 5.71
C THR A 124 -4.44 -5.50 6.63
N ILE A 125 -3.63 -6.37 6.03
CA ILE A 125 -2.71 -7.27 6.71
C ILE A 125 -1.33 -6.61 6.72
N VAL A 126 -0.70 -6.53 7.89
CA VAL A 126 0.62 -5.91 8.11
C VAL A 126 1.61 -6.98 8.57
N ALA A 127 2.74 -7.06 7.87
CA ALA A 127 3.88 -7.91 8.20
C ALA A 127 5.09 -7.03 8.54
N ASN A 128 5.53 -7.07 9.79
CA ASN A 128 6.61 -6.22 10.28
C ASN A 128 7.95 -6.97 10.29
N ILE A 129 8.70 -6.89 9.19
CA ILE A 129 9.99 -7.58 9.06
C ILE A 129 11.05 -6.94 9.97
N SER A 130 10.96 -5.61 10.21
CA SER A 130 11.88 -4.89 11.12
C SER A 130 11.82 -5.33 12.58
N ALA A 131 10.73 -5.99 13.00
CA ALA A 131 10.55 -6.47 14.36
C ALA A 131 10.90 -7.96 14.52
N LEU A 132 11.40 -8.63 13.46
CA LEU A 132 11.72 -10.03 13.53
C LEU A 132 12.99 -10.28 14.33
N ASN A 133 12.94 -11.30 15.18
CA ASN A 133 14.10 -11.84 15.86
C ASN A 133 14.50 -13.14 15.16
N LEU A 134 15.37 -13.04 14.15
CA LEU A 134 15.87 -14.17 13.38
C LEU A 134 17.24 -14.61 13.93
N SER A 135 17.58 -15.88 13.69
CA SER A 135 18.90 -16.42 14.04
C SER A 135 20.05 -15.86 13.19
N ASN A 136 19.72 -15.30 12.03
CA ASN A 136 20.64 -14.78 11.03
C ASN A 136 20.14 -13.45 10.50
N ASP A 137 21.06 -12.54 10.21
CA ASP A 137 20.73 -11.25 9.60
C ASP A 137 20.29 -11.42 8.14
N ILE A 138 19.41 -10.52 7.70
CA ILE A 138 18.89 -10.47 6.34
C ILE A 138 19.83 -9.62 5.48
N ILE A 139 20.59 -10.27 4.60
CA ILE A 139 21.47 -9.61 3.63
C ILE A 139 20.73 -9.21 2.36
N ASP A 140 19.76 -10.01 1.94
CA ASP A 140 18.95 -9.72 0.76
C ASP A 140 17.58 -10.40 0.88
N LEU A 141 16.53 -9.60 1.02
CA LEU A 141 15.16 -10.10 1.16
C LEU A 141 14.58 -10.41 -0.23
N LYS A 142 14.26 -11.68 -0.48
CA LYS A 142 13.87 -12.18 -1.81
C LYS A 142 12.37 -12.16 -2.05
N ASN A 143 11.58 -12.56 -1.05
CA ASN A 143 10.13 -12.55 -1.14
C ASN A 143 9.48 -12.56 0.24
N ILE A 144 8.20 -12.20 0.25
CA ILE A 144 7.29 -12.43 1.36
C ILE A 144 6.08 -13.20 0.84
N THR A 145 5.65 -14.22 1.58
CA THR A 145 4.37 -14.89 1.37
C THR A 145 3.46 -14.57 2.54
N ILE A 146 2.28 -14.02 2.27
CA ILE A 146 1.27 -13.67 3.26
C ILE A 146 0.10 -14.63 3.08
N SER A 147 -0.45 -15.15 4.18
CA SER A 147 -1.60 -16.04 4.19
C SER A 147 -2.69 -15.54 5.13
N ILE A 148 -3.93 -15.79 4.76
CA ILE A 148 -5.11 -15.59 5.61
C ILE A 148 -6.16 -16.64 5.29
N GLN A 149 -6.92 -17.04 6.30
CA GLN A 149 -8.08 -17.93 6.19
C GLN A 149 -9.39 -17.14 6.30
N ASP A 150 -10.46 -17.71 5.77
CA ASP A 150 -11.83 -17.32 6.09
C ASP A 150 -12.38 -18.10 7.31
N LEU A 151 -13.64 -17.83 7.69
CA LEU A 151 -14.32 -18.60 8.74
C LEU A 151 -14.64 -20.05 8.37
N ALA A 152 -14.57 -20.42 7.09
CA ALA A 152 -14.74 -21.78 6.62
C ALA A 152 -13.41 -22.57 6.56
N ALA A 153 -12.32 -21.97 7.06
CA ALA A 153 -10.95 -22.47 7.00
C ALA A 153 -10.41 -22.66 5.58
N TYR A 154 -10.96 -21.96 4.58
CA TYR A 154 -10.31 -21.83 3.29
C TYR A 154 -9.18 -20.81 3.41
N GLU A 155 -7.99 -21.24 3.00
CA GLU A 155 -6.77 -20.45 3.03
C GLU A 155 -6.46 -19.89 1.64
N SER A 156 -5.92 -18.69 1.59
CA SER A 156 -5.31 -18.13 0.40
C SER A 156 -4.01 -17.44 0.74
N THR A 157 -3.09 -17.45 -0.22
CA THR A 157 -1.75 -16.88 -0.08
C THR A 157 -1.47 -15.83 -1.15
N ALA A 158 -0.88 -14.70 -0.75
CA ALA A 158 -0.23 -13.76 -1.65
C ALA A 158 1.29 -13.99 -1.62
N TYR A 159 1.87 -14.33 -2.76
CA TYR A 159 3.32 -14.41 -2.95
C TYR A 159 3.81 -13.11 -3.61
N ILE A 160 4.67 -12.36 -2.91
CA ILE A 160 5.22 -11.11 -3.43
C ILE A 160 6.75 -11.27 -3.59
N PRO A 161 7.27 -11.31 -4.82
CA PRO A 161 8.71 -11.21 -5.06
C PRO A 161 9.17 -9.79 -4.74
N LEU A 162 10.31 -9.66 -4.06
CA LEU A 162 10.88 -8.38 -3.68
C LEU A 162 12.15 -8.10 -4.48
N LYS A 163 12.36 -6.82 -4.78
CA LYS A 163 13.53 -6.29 -5.46
C LYS A 163 14.11 -5.16 -4.62
N THR A 164 15.41 -5.21 -4.37
CA THR A 164 16.10 -4.24 -3.51
C THR A 164 16.71 -3.13 -4.36
N ASP A 165 16.44 -1.90 -3.95
CA ASP A 165 17.12 -0.71 -4.42
C ASP A 165 17.30 0.22 -3.23
N MET A 166 18.53 0.36 -2.77
CA MET A 166 18.89 1.17 -1.59
C MET A 166 19.70 2.41 -1.99
N VAL A 167 19.87 2.65 -3.30
CA VAL A 167 20.65 3.78 -3.79
C VAL A 167 19.69 4.95 -3.94
N LYS A 168 20.03 6.09 -3.35
CA LYS A 168 19.19 7.28 -3.49
C LYS A 168 19.24 7.79 -4.94
N PRO A 169 18.10 8.24 -5.48
CA PRO A 169 18.11 9.00 -6.72
C PRO A 169 18.80 10.35 -6.52
N THR A 170 19.09 11.03 -7.63
CA THR A 170 19.72 12.35 -7.66
C THR A 170 18.99 13.29 -8.60
N SER A 171 18.98 14.57 -8.30
CA SER A 171 18.46 15.60 -9.18
C SER A 171 19.27 16.88 -9.11
N ASN A 172 19.09 17.74 -10.10
CA ASN A 172 19.60 19.09 -10.06
C ASN A 172 18.75 20.02 -10.92
N ILE A 173 18.48 21.23 -10.44
CA ILE A 173 17.89 22.27 -11.28
C ILE A 173 18.81 22.56 -12.47
N ARG A 174 18.26 22.45 -13.68
CA ARG A 174 18.98 22.71 -14.95
C ARG A 174 18.67 24.08 -15.53
N ASN A 175 17.47 24.60 -15.28
CA ASN A 175 17.04 25.90 -15.75
C ASN A 175 15.99 26.51 -14.80
N VAL A 176 16.07 27.82 -14.64
CA VAL A 176 15.04 28.66 -14.04
C VAL A 176 14.92 29.86 -14.96
N ASP A 177 13.74 30.00 -15.56
CA ASP A 177 13.42 31.13 -16.41
C ASP A 177 13.67 32.45 -15.69
N ASP A 178 13.95 33.51 -16.45
CA ASP A 178 14.09 34.84 -15.87
C ASP A 178 12.75 35.29 -15.27
N PHE A 179 12.81 35.74 -14.02
CA PHE A 179 11.66 36.22 -13.26
C PHE A 179 11.83 37.65 -12.73
N SER A 180 12.89 38.35 -13.14
CA SER A 180 13.20 39.71 -12.70
C SER A 180 12.07 40.72 -12.96
N GLU A 181 11.21 40.48 -13.95
CA GLU A 181 10.04 41.31 -14.30
C GLU A 181 8.68 40.59 -14.19
N LYS A 182 8.64 39.36 -13.66
CA LYS A 182 7.44 38.48 -13.69
C LYS A 182 6.69 38.44 -12.34
N TYR A 183 6.00 39.54 -12.00
CA TYR A 183 5.16 39.59 -10.78
C TYR A 183 3.79 38.93 -10.98
N ASN A 184 3.44 37.99 -10.10
CA ASN A 184 2.24 37.14 -10.21
C ASN A 184 2.14 36.35 -11.53
N GLU A 185 3.27 36.15 -12.20
CA GLU A 185 3.37 35.33 -13.41
C GLU A 185 4.17 34.06 -13.12
N ALA A 186 3.80 32.98 -13.78
CA ALA A 186 4.49 31.72 -13.60
C ALA A 186 5.82 31.68 -14.36
N VAL A 187 6.81 31.10 -13.69
CA VAL A 187 8.18 30.92 -14.15
C VAL A 187 8.44 29.44 -14.27
N GLN A 188 8.95 28.99 -15.41
CA GLN A 188 9.28 27.58 -15.57
C GLN A 188 10.61 27.27 -14.88
N ILE A 189 10.59 26.22 -14.08
CA ILE A 189 11.77 25.63 -13.45
C ILE A 189 11.88 24.20 -13.97
N GLN A 190 13.06 23.81 -14.41
CA GLN A 190 13.31 22.50 -14.99
C GLN A 190 14.46 21.83 -14.25
N ALA A 191 14.36 20.52 -14.04
CA ALA A 191 15.42 19.70 -13.44
C ALA A 191 15.91 18.60 -14.39
N ASN A 192 17.13 18.12 -14.15
CA ASN A 192 17.52 16.76 -14.52
C ASN A 192 17.30 15.88 -13.30
N VAL A 193 16.80 14.66 -13.51
CA VAL A 193 16.55 13.69 -12.44
C VAL A 193 17.01 12.34 -12.93
N SER A 194 17.66 11.57 -12.06
CA SER A 194 18.17 10.26 -12.38
C SER A 194 18.12 9.34 -11.17
N ASP A 195 17.84 8.07 -11.41
CA ASP A 195 18.01 7.00 -10.44
C ASP A 195 19.30 6.21 -10.78
N PRO A 196 20.42 6.46 -10.07
CA PRO A 196 21.68 5.79 -10.33
C PRO A 196 21.69 4.41 -9.66
N GLY A 197 22.24 3.41 -10.34
CA GLY A 197 22.33 2.07 -9.76
C GLY A 197 22.70 1.03 -10.80
N ASP A 198 22.87 -0.20 -10.34
CA ASP A 198 22.96 -1.35 -11.23
C ASP A 198 21.61 -1.56 -11.93
N ALA A 199 21.61 -2.02 -13.17
CA ALA A 199 20.40 -2.25 -13.94
C ALA A 199 19.43 -3.25 -13.28
N GLU A 200 19.95 -4.14 -12.43
CA GLU A 200 19.16 -5.11 -11.65
C GLU A 200 18.61 -4.54 -10.34
N ASN A 201 19.20 -3.46 -9.82
CA ASN A 201 18.88 -2.86 -8.51
C ASN A 201 18.59 -1.36 -8.64
N LYS A 202 17.91 -0.97 -9.72
CA LYS A 202 17.40 0.39 -9.94
C LYS A 202 15.90 0.34 -10.11
N SER A 203 15.18 1.03 -9.24
CA SER A 203 13.73 1.02 -9.20
C SER A 203 13.11 2.03 -10.17
N GLY A 204 13.92 2.95 -10.70
CA GLY A 204 13.51 4.06 -11.52
C GLY A 204 12.94 5.21 -10.68
N VAL A 205 12.91 6.40 -11.26
CA VAL A 205 12.37 7.59 -10.59
C VAL A 205 10.85 7.46 -10.47
N ALA A 206 10.32 7.72 -9.27
CA ALA A 206 8.90 7.81 -8.98
C ALA A 206 8.38 9.24 -9.09
N SER A 207 9.14 10.23 -8.58
CA SER A 207 8.79 11.64 -8.67
C SER A 207 9.99 12.55 -8.41
N ALA A 208 9.82 13.83 -8.70
CA ALA A 208 10.72 14.88 -8.26
C ALA A 208 9.92 16.01 -7.60
N GLU A 209 10.47 16.54 -6.52
CA GLU A 209 9.90 17.65 -5.77
C GLU A 209 10.73 18.91 -5.98
N LEU A 210 10.07 20.07 -6.06
CA LEU A 210 10.74 21.37 -6.08
C LEU A 210 10.72 21.98 -4.68
N TYR A 211 11.89 22.43 -4.22
CA TYR A 211 12.05 23.20 -3.00
C TYR A 211 12.67 24.56 -3.30
N TYR A 212 12.34 25.54 -2.47
CA TYR A 212 12.91 26.89 -2.54
C TYR A 212 13.13 27.45 -1.14
N ARG A 213 14.07 28.40 -1.02
CA ARG A 213 14.28 29.21 0.19
C ARG A 213 14.80 30.59 -0.17
N MET A 214 14.61 31.57 0.71
CA MET A 214 15.31 32.85 0.59
C MET A 214 16.76 32.69 1.05
N THR A 215 17.70 33.45 0.48
CA THR A 215 19.11 33.39 0.91
C THR A 215 19.34 33.84 2.34
N SER A 216 18.38 34.55 2.94
CA SER A 216 18.39 34.97 4.34
C SER A 216 17.89 33.90 5.31
N THR A 217 17.48 32.74 4.82
CA THR A 217 16.89 31.65 5.61
C THR A 217 17.56 30.32 5.29
N ASP A 218 17.69 29.46 6.30
CA ASP A 218 18.24 28.11 6.08
C ASP A 218 17.17 27.06 5.77
N GLU A 219 15.90 27.35 6.07
CA GLU A 219 14.78 26.41 5.91
C GLU A 219 14.30 26.31 4.45
N TRP A 220 14.28 25.09 3.94
CA TRP A 220 13.69 24.76 2.63
C TRP A 220 12.17 24.67 2.73
N MET A 221 11.47 25.26 1.76
CA MET A 221 10.02 25.13 1.60
C MET A 221 9.71 24.29 0.37
N LYS A 222 8.90 23.24 0.53
CA LYS A 222 8.37 22.47 -0.59
C LYS A 222 7.39 23.33 -1.38
N TYR A 223 7.56 23.40 -2.69
CA TYR A 223 6.63 24.07 -3.59
C TYR A 223 5.61 23.07 -4.15
N ASP A 224 6.09 22.09 -4.91
CA ASP A 224 5.23 21.14 -5.64
C ASP A 224 6.01 19.86 -6.01
N ALA A 225 5.33 18.85 -6.54
CA ALA A 225 5.91 17.59 -6.98
C ALA A 225 5.38 17.19 -8.36
N VAL A 226 6.23 16.53 -9.16
CA VAL A 226 5.89 15.99 -10.48
C VAL A 226 6.30 14.54 -10.57
N GLU A 227 5.45 13.69 -11.14
CA GLU A 227 5.64 12.23 -11.17
C GLU A 227 6.24 11.74 -12.49
N THR A 228 6.28 12.57 -13.53
CA THR A 228 6.69 12.15 -14.88
C THR A 228 7.57 13.17 -15.58
N GLU A 229 8.45 12.67 -16.45
CA GLU A 229 9.21 13.51 -17.36
C GLU A 229 8.33 14.28 -18.35
N PRO A 230 8.73 15.51 -18.76
CA PRO A 230 9.89 16.24 -18.25
C PRO A 230 9.62 16.81 -16.83
N TYR A 231 10.64 16.77 -15.97
CA TYR A 231 10.53 17.28 -14.60
C TYR A 231 10.57 18.82 -14.59
N GLU A 232 9.38 19.43 -14.62
CA GLU A 232 9.19 20.86 -14.78
C GLU A 232 8.09 21.39 -13.86
N TRP A 233 8.29 22.57 -13.29
CA TRP A 233 7.34 23.22 -12.39
C TRP A 233 7.00 24.63 -12.85
N SER A 234 5.75 25.01 -12.64
CA SER A 234 5.25 26.36 -12.85
C SER A 234 5.30 27.13 -11.53
N PHE A 235 6.43 27.78 -11.25
CA PHE A 235 6.68 28.49 -10.00
C PHE A 235 6.08 29.90 -10.03
N ILE A 236 5.28 30.27 -9.04
CA ILE A 236 4.66 31.61 -8.94
C ILE A 236 5.19 32.33 -7.71
N LEU A 237 5.69 33.55 -7.93
CA LEU A 237 5.99 34.53 -6.88
C LEU A 237 4.72 35.35 -6.61
N ASP A 238 4.08 35.09 -5.48
CA ASP A 238 2.88 35.80 -5.03
C ASP A 238 3.18 36.79 -3.89
N GLU A 239 2.13 37.39 -3.32
CA GLU A 239 2.21 38.38 -2.24
C GLU A 239 2.87 37.83 -0.96
N ASN A 240 2.92 36.50 -0.79
CA ASN A 240 3.58 35.85 0.33
C ASN A 240 5.11 35.77 0.14
N ASN A 241 5.59 35.94 -1.09
CA ASN A 241 6.99 35.85 -1.50
C ASN A 241 7.59 37.24 -1.78
N LYS A 242 8.39 37.73 -0.84
CA LYS A 242 9.00 39.07 -0.86
C LYS A 242 10.05 39.20 -1.97
N SER A 243 10.26 40.41 -2.49
CA SER A 243 11.46 40.72 -3.29
C SER A 243 12.73 40.28 -2.54
N GLY A 244 13.62 39.59 -3.23
CA GLY A 244 14.79 38.98 -2.60
C GLY A 244 15.51 37.98 -3.49
N ASN A 245 16.57 37.39 -2.94
CA ASN A 245 17.30 36.30 -3.59
C ASN A 245 16.76 34.96 -3.10
N TYR A 246 16.49 34.09 -4.06
CA TYR A 246 15.95 32.77 -3.86
C TYR A 246 16.94 31.73 -4.32
N LYS A 247 17.07 30.67 -3.52
CA LYS A 247 17.74 29.43 -3.89
C LYS A 247 16.69 28.38 -4.18
N PHE A 248 16.92 27.58 -5.21
CA PHE A 248 16.07 26.48 -5.64
C PHE A 248 16.87 25.19 -5.61
N CYS A 249 16.23 24.08 -5.24
CA CYS A 249 16.73 22.74 -5.48
C CYS A 249 15.59 21.81 -5.85
N SER A 250 15.92 20.72 -6.55
CA SER A 250 15.01 19.59 -6.72
C SER A 250 15.40 18.45 -5.77
N ILE A 251 14.43 17.59 -5.43
CA ILE A 251 14.64 16.37 -4.64
C ILE A 251 13.96 15.22 -5.36
N ALA A 252 14.76 14.22 -5.76
CA ALA A 252 14.26 13.02 -6.41
C ALA A 252 13.76 11.97 -5.41
N ILE A 253 12.75 11.20 -5.82
CA ILE A 253 12.22 10.03 -5.11
C ILE A 253 12.13 8.88 -6.10
N ASP A 254 12.58 7.69 -5.74
CA ASP A 254 12.52 6.49 -6.59
C ASP A 254 11.34 5.57 -6.22
N ASN A 255 11.13 4.50 -7.00
CA ASN A 255 10.02 3.57 -6.77
C ASN A 255 10.24 2.64 -5.57
N ALA A 256 11.46 2.48 -5.08
CA ALA A 256 11.77 1.77 -3.83
C ALA A 256 11.53 2.62 -2.58
N GLY A 257 11.30 3.92 -2.76
CA GLY A 257 11.05 4.90 -1.71
C GLY A 257 12.32 5.54 -1.15
N ASN A 258 13.46 5.43 -1.83
CA ASN A 258 14.63 6.25 -1.48
C ASN A 258 14.34 7.72 -1.85
N VAL A 259 14.80 8.61 -0.99
CA VAL A 259 14.65 10.05 -1.14
C VAL A 259 16.03 10.69 -1.17
N GLU A 260 16.27 11.52 -2.18
CA GLU A 260 17.47 12.34 -2.27
C GLU A 260 17.62 13.24 -1.03
N ASP A 261 18.85 13.45 -0.58
CA ASP A 261 19.10 14.32 0.58
C ASP A 261 18.92 15.80 0.21
N LEU A 262 18.26 16.56 1.09
CA LEU A 262 18.18 18.01 0.95
C LEU A 262 19.58 18.62 0.94
N PRO A 263 19.93 19.43 -0.07
CA PRO A 263 21.27 19.99 -0.16
C PRO A 263 21.45 21.16 0.82
N SER A 264 22.69 21.35 1.27
CA SER A 264 23.05 22.51 2.11
C SER A 264 23.04 23.83 1.33
N GLU A 265 23.27 23.76 0.02
CA GLU A 265 23.23 24.87 -0.92
C GLU A 265 22.23 24.59 -2.03
N GLY A 266 21.61 25.63 -2.59
CA GLY A 266 20.69 25.44 -3.71
C GLY A 266 21.44 25.14 -5.01
N ASP A 267 20.80 24.41 -5.91
CA ASP A 267 21.29 24.14 -7.25
C ASP A 267 21.44 25.42 -8.06
N MET A 268 20.50 26.36 -7.88
CA MET A 268 20.45 27.65 -8.55
C MET A 268 20.00 28.77 -7.62
N GLU A 269 20.53 29.97 -7.85
CA GLU A 269 20.13 31.20 -7.17
C GLU A 269 19.62 32.23 -8.18
N LYS A 270 18.54 32.94 -7.84
CA LYS A 270 17.92 33.97 -8.68
C LYS A 270 17.35 35.10 -7.85
N SER A 271 17.39 36.32 -8.39
CA SER A 271 16.95 37.54 -7.72
C SER A 271 15.60 38.02 -8.27
N TYR A 272 14.69 38.41 -7.37
CA TYR A 272 13.39 38.97 -7.71
C TYR A 272 13.21 40.39 -7.16
N GLY A 273 12.72 41.31 -8.00
CA GLY A 273 12.29 42.63 -7.54
C GLY A 273 13.39 43.49 -6.90
N ILE A 274 14.66 43.16 -7.16
CA ILE A 274 15.82 43.98 -6.79
C ILE A 274 16.14 44.84 -8.02
N SER A 275 15.76 46.12 -8.01
CA SER A 275 16.21 47.06 -9.04
C SER A 275 17.72 47.25 -8.89
N ASN A 276 18.48 46.96 -9.95
CA ASN A 276 19.88 47.36 -10.02
C ASN A 276 19.97 48.88 -9.89
N ALA A 277 20.60 49.36 -8.81
CA ALA A 277 20.94 50.77 -8.62
C ALA A 277 22.16 51.14 -9.49
#